data_AF-A0AA85G7G9-F1
#
_entry.id   AF-A0AA85G7G9-F1
#
_cell.length_a   1.000
_cell.length_b   1.000
_cell.length_c   1.000
_cell.angle_alpha   90.00
_cell.angle_beta   90.00
_cell.angle_gamma   90.00
#
_symmetry.space_group_name_H-M   'P 1'
#
loop_
_entity.id
_entity.type
_entity.pdbx_description
1 polymer ?
#
loop_
_entity_poly.entity_id
_entity_poly.type
_entity_poly.pdbx_seq_one_letter_code
_entity_poly.pdbx_strand_id
1 'polypeptide(L)' 'MWEEVLLCLFSSAIYFNSLGCGFVFDDVSAIRDNQDLRPSTSLSELFKNDFWGTPMNE' A
#
# COMPACT_ATOMS: atom_id res chain seq x y z
N MET A 1 5.86 26.46 1.73
CA MET A 1 5.51 25.72 2.98
C MET A 1 4.03 25.75 3.33
N TRP A 2 3.31 26.88 3.24
CA TRP A 2 1.87 26.92 3.53
C TRP A 2 0.98 26.35 2.42
N GLU A 3 1.39 26.47 1.17
CA GLU A 3 0.65 25.95 0.01
C GLU A 3 0.60 24.41 0.04
N GLU A 4 1.72 23.79 0.39
CA GLU A 4 1.88 22.34 0.54
C GLU A 4 1.03 21.82 1.69
N VAL A 5 0.97 22.55 2.81
CA VAL A 5 0.08 22.22 3.94
C VAL A 5 -1.39 22.31 3.53
N LEU A 6 -1.78 23.37 2.84
CA LEU A 6 -3.15 23.54 2.34
C LEU A 6 -3.53 22.44 1.35
N LEU A 7 -2.62 22.07 0.43
CA LEU A 7 -2.82 20.99 -0.52
C LEU A 7 -2.99 19.64 0.20
N CYS A 8 -2.14 19.33 1.17
CA CYS A 8 -2.25 18.11 1.97
C CYS A 8 -3.56 18.03 2.76
N LEU A 9 -3.99 19.14 3.38
CA LEU A 9 -5.25 19.19 4.13
C LEU A 9 -6.45 19.01 3.22
N PHE A 10 -6.46 19.70 2.07
CA PHE A 10 -7.57 19.64 1.12
C PHE A 10 -7.68 18.26 0.46
N SER A 11 -6.56 17.67 0.03
CA SER A 11 -6.54 16.32 -0.53
C SER A 11 -7.03 15.29 0.50
N SER A 12 -6.55 15.39 1.74
CA SER A 12 -6.98 14.51 2.83
C SER A 12 -8.49 14.64 3.11
N ALA A 13 -9.03 15.86 3.12
CA ALA A 13 -10.45 16.10 3.34
C ALA A 13 -11.34 15.51 2.23
N ILE A 14 -10.92 15.64 0.96
CA ILE A 14 -11.64 15.07 -0.18
C ILE A 14 -11.61 13.53 -0.13
N TYR A 15 -10.45 12.94 0.17
CA TYR A 15 -10.30 11.49 0.21
C TYR A 15 -10.74 10.86 1.54
N PHE A 16 -11.17 11.64 2.53
CA PHE A 16 -11.59 11.12 3.82
C PHE A 16 -12.72 10.10 3.70
N ASN A 17 -13.63 10.30 2.73
CA ASN A 17 -14.74 9.38 2.48
C ASN A 17 -14.29 8.01 1.94
N SER A 18 -13.06 7.88 1.42
CA SER A 18 -12.56 6.62 0.86
C SER A 18 -12.01 5.66 1.92
N LEU A 19 -11.79 6.11 3.17
CA LEU A 19 -11.23 5.28 4.24
C LEU A 19 -12.11 4.07 4.61
N GLY A 20 -13.41 4.14 4.33
CA GLY A 20 -14.36 3.05 4.55
C GLY A 20 -14.62 2.17 3.32
N CYS A 21 -14.02 2.49 2.18
CA CYS A 21 -14.17 1.69 0.97
C CYS A 21 -13.41 0.36 1.09
N GLY A 22 -13.88 -0.66 0.38
CA GLY A 22 -13.16 -1.92 0.26
C GLY A 22 -11.99 -1.83 -0.72
N PHE A 23 -11.13 -2.86 -0.69
CA PHE A 23 -10.03 -3.02 -1.65
C PHE A 23 -10.55 -3.25 -3.07
N VAL A 24 -9.97 -2.54 -4.04
CA VAL A 24 -10.17 -2.83 -5.46
C VAL A 24 -9.24 -3.95 -5.92
N PHE A 25 -9.35 -4.36 -7.19
CA PHE A 25 -8.71 -5.57 -7.72
C PHE A 25 -7.21 -5.69 -7.39
N ASP A 26 -6.43 -4.64 -7.66
CA ASP A 26 -4.98 -4.66 -7.42
C ASP A 26 -4.63 -4.61 -5.92
N ASP A 27 -5.38 -3.84 -5.12
CA ASP A 27 -5.18 -3.75 -3.68
C ASP A 27 -5.33 -5.11 -3.00
N VAL A 28 -6.27 -5.93 -3.48
CA VAL A 28 -6.49 -7.29 -2.97
C VAL A 28 -5.23 -8.13 -3.14
N SER A 29 -4.66 -8.15 -4.35
CA SER A 29 -3.46 -8.92 -4.65
C SER A 29 -2.24 -8.38 -3.88
N ALA A 30 -2.07 -7.06 -3.82
CA ALA A 30 -0.91 -6.42 -3.21
C ALA A 30 -0.92 -6.43 -1.67
N ILE A 31 -2.10 -6.37 -1.04
CA ILE A 31 -2.24 -6.18 0.41
C ILE A 31 -2.79 -7.43 1.09
N ARG A 32 -3.97 -7.90 0.65
CA ARG A 32 -4.67 -9.00 1.34
C ARG A 32 -3.99 -10.34 1.08
N ASP A 33 -3.72 -10.61 -0.19
CA ASP A 33 -3.31 -11.93 -0.67
C ASP A 33 -1.78 -12.08 -0.74
N ASN A 34 -1.03 -10.96 -0.71
CA ASN A 34 0.43 -10.94 -0.68
C ASN A 34 0.99 -11.68 0.54
N GLN A 35 1.81 -12.70 0.29
CA GLN A 35 2.43 -13.54 1.32
C GLN A 35 3.62 -12.88 2.02
N ASP A 36 4.13 -11.77 1.48
CA ASP A 36 5.21 -11.02 2.11
C ASP A 36 4.72 -10.20 3.30
N LEU A 37 3.43 -9.88 3.34
CA LEU A 37 2.79 -9.11 4.40
C LEU A 37 2.33 -9.98 5.58
N ARG A 38 2.90 -11.19 5.72
CA ARG A 38 2.62 -12.10 6.84
C ARG A 38 3.57 -11.82 7.99
N PRO A 39 3.13 -11.93 9.26
CA PRO A 39 4.01 -11.70 10.42
C PRO A 39 5.24 -12.61 10.48
N SER A 40 5.19 -13.76 9.81
CA SER A 40 6.29 -14.71 9.69
C SER A 40 7.39 -14.24 8.73
N THR A 41 7.06 -13.36 7.78
CA THR A 41 8.00 -12.89 6.77
C THR A 41 8.88 -11.80 7.38
N SER A 42 10.18 -11.95 7.21
CA SER A 42 11.13 -10.94 7.71
C SER A 42 11.10 -9.70 6.80
N LEU A 43 11.35 -8.51 7.38
CA LEU A 43 11.39 -7.27 6.59
C LEU A 43 12.44 -7.32 5.45
N SER A 44 13.53 -8.07 5.62
CA SER A 44 14.55 -8.23 4.58
C SER A 44 14.09 -9.08 3.41
N GLU A 45 13.17 -10.03 3.62
CA GLU A 45 12.56 -10.82 2.55
C GLU A 45 11.61 -9.99 1.70
N LEU A 46 10.93 -9.00 2.29
CA LEU A 46 10.05 -8.07 1.58
C LEU A 46 10.76 -7.34 0.42
N PHE A 47 12.08 -7.14 0.52
CA PHE A 47 12.88 -6.46 -0.51
C PHE A 47 13.45 -7.41 -1.58
N LYS A 48 13.20 -8.71 -1.49
CA LYS A 48 13.62 -9.70 -2.49
C LYS A 48 12.55 -9.97 -3.55
N ASN A 49 11.32 -9.62 -3.23
CA ASN A 49 10.15 -9.82 -4.07
C ASN A 49 9.66 -8.47 -4.61
N ASP A 50 8.91 -8.50 -5.70
CA ASP A 50 8.28 -7.33 -6.28
C ASP A 50 7.04 -6.88 -5.49
N PHE A 51 6.35 -5.86 -6.00
CA PHE A 51 5.15 -5.31 -5.36
C PHE A 51 4.04 -6.36 -5.10
N TRP A 52 4.00 -7.44 -5.89
CA TRP A 52 2.97 -8.48 -5.81
C TRP A 52 3.41 -9.68 -4.96
N GLY A 53 4.64 -9.67 -4.44
CA GLY A 53 5.23 -10.79 -3.71
C GLY A 53 5.85 -11.86 -4.61
N THR A 54 6.20 -11.50 -5.85
CA THR A 54 6.88 -12.40 -6.81
C THR A 54 8.39 -12.23 -6.67
N PRO A 55 9.19 -13.32 -6.59
CA PRO A 55 10.65 -13.22 -6.53
C PRO A 55 11.22 -12.43 -7.71
N MET A 56 12.03 -11.41 -7.43
CA MET A 56 12.66 -10.58 -8.47
C MET A 56 13.87 -11.24 -9.14
N ASN A 57 14.24 -12.44 -8.68
CA ASN A 57 15.41 -13.18 -9.14
C ASN A 57 15.06 -14.32 -10.12
N GLU A 58 13.87 -14.29 -10.73
CA GLU A 58 13.55 -15.10 -11.91
C GLU A 58 14.21 -14.60 -13.20
#